data_AF-A0AAN8NWT0-F1
#
_entry.id   AF-A0AAN8NWT0-F1
#
_cell.length_a   1.000
_cell.length_b   1.000
_cell.length_c   1.000
_cell.angle_alpha   90.00
_cell.angle_beta   90.00
_cell.angle_gamma   90.00
#
_symmetry.space_group_name_H-M   'P 1'
#
loop_
_entity.id
_entity.type
_entity.pdbx_description
1 polymer ?
#
loop_
_entity_poly.entity_id
_entity_poly.type
_entity_poly.pdbx_seq_one_letter_code
_entity_poly.pdbx_strand_id
1 'polypeptide(L)'
;MCQFMGSSIELRRSFYLESKRVDFLSLLGEKTGHSLVVSKILGYLSCTDLQNVSKVSKTWQKLCLGDKAAALRVKQFKAKRKMLKENQWFYNSMQRCNESTPKKRKPLACWNENYGFTKMKQTPGSPPVSPRQRKFNKYLKEGMKLSKTGKLTPCPRCTLPSNVNDDEMSGHCTQSFCSFHFCLQCQCAYHHGTACKYFITSSPSSSPSKAARYKVGSRQSRRALRRL
;
A
#
# COMPACT_ATOMS: atom_id res chain seq x y z
N MET A 1 -16.44 59.15 0.30
CA MET A 1 -15.20 58.90 -0.45
C MET A 1 -14.67 57.51 -0.11
N CYS A 2 -15.03 56.50 -0.90
CA CYS A 2 -14.30 55.23 -0.96
C CYS A 2 -14.29 54.81 -2.43
N GLN A 3 -13.22 55.17 -3.13
CA GLN A 3 -12.99 54.74 -4.50
C GLN A 3 -12.74 53.22 -4.50
N PHE A 4 -13.69 52.47 -5.06
CA PHE A 4 -13.50 51.09 -5.44
C PHE A 4 -12.41 51.04 -6.52
N MET A 5 -11.19 50.63 -6.16
CA MET A 5 -10.14 50.29 -7.10
C MET A 5 -10.44 48.94 -7.76
N GLY A 6 -11.31 48.98 -8.77
CA GLY A 6 -11.59 47.89 -9.70
C GLY A 6 -10.50 47.75 -10.76
N SER A 7 -9.27 47.43 -10.36
CA SER A 7 -8.14 47.33 -11.31
C SER A 7 -7.06 46.31 -10.90
N SER A 8 -7.38 45.31 -10.07
CA SER A 8 -6.41 44.27 -9.66
C SER A 8 -6.81 42.83 -10.01
N ILE A 9 -8.05 42.60 -10.45
CA ILE A 9 -8.56 41.25 -10.72
C ILE A 9 -8.27 40.81 -12.16
N GLU A 10 -8.26 41.73 -13.14
CA GLU A 10 -8.10 41.37 -14.56
C GLU A 10 -6.66 41.00 -14.93
N LEU A 11 -5.65 41.66 -14.35
CA LEU A 11 -4.23 41.32 -14.56
C LEU A 11 -3.81 39.98 -13.91
N ARG A 12 -4.59 39.45 -12.95
CA ARG A 12 -4.30 38.16 -12.31
C ARG A 12 -4.82 36.97 -13.11
N ARG A 13 -5.82 37.13 -13.98
CA ARG A 13 -6.46 36.00 -14.69
C ARG A 13 -5.53 35.35 -15.73
N SER A 14 -4.73 36.13 -16.44
CA SER A 14 -3.84 35.63 -17.50
C SER A 14 -2.72 34.73 -16.97
N PHE A 15 -2.13 35.08 -15.82
CA PHE A 15 -1.02 34.32 -15.23
C PHE A 15 -1.40 32.87 -14.83
N TYR A 16 -2.68 32.62 -14.52
CA TYR A 16 -3.15 31.30 -14.10
C TYR A 16 -3.58 30.40 -15.26
N LEU A 17 -3.95 30.98 -16.41
CA LEU A 17 -4.41 30.24 -17.58
C LEU A 17 -3.24 29.69 -18.43
N GLU A 18 -2.05 30.29 -18.33
CA GLU A 18 -0.85 29.85 -19.07
C GLU A 18 -0.05 28.75 -18.35
N SER A 19 -0.30 28.50 -17.06
CA SER A 19 0.43 27.47 -16.32
C SER A 19 -0.26 26.11 -16.39
N LYS A 20 0.47 25.09 -16.89
CA LYS A 20 -0.01 23.70 -16.98
C LYS A 20 -0.37 23.08 -15.61
N ARG A 21 0.03 23.70 -14.49
CA ARG A 21 -0.20 23.20 -13.13
C ARG A 21 -0.49 24.36 -12.18
N VAL A 22 -1.48 24.19 -11.32
CA VAL A 22 -1.91 25.22 -10.35
C VAL A 22 -1.59 24.75 -8.94
N ASP A 23 -0.74 25.49 -8.23
CA ASP A 23 -0.52 25.31 -6.79
C ASP A 23 -1.60 26.03 -5.97
N PHE A 24 -2.78 25.42 -5.89
CA PHE A 24 -3.94 26.04 -5.26
C PHE A 24 -3.72 26.40 -3.78
N LEU A 25 -2.92 25.61 -3.03
CA LEU A 25 -2.74 25.84 -1.59
C LEU A 25 -1.85 27.06 -1.34
N SER A 26 -0.76 27.21 -2.10
CA SER A 26 0.08 28.41 -2.05
C SER A 26 -0.68 29.64 -2.55
N LEU A 27 -1.55 29.49 -3.56
CA LEU A 27 -2.40 30.58 -4.02
C LEU A 27 -3.40 31.04 -2.96
N LEU A 28 -4.12 30.10 -2.34
CA LEU A 28 -5.11 30.40 -1.31
C LEU A 28 -4.46 30.96 -0.04
N GLY A 29 -3.37 30.35 0.41
CA GLY A 29 -2.73 30.71 1.67
C GLY A 29 -1.83 31.93 1.59
N GLU A 30 -0.92 31.98 0.61
CA GLU A 30 0.16 32.98 0.59
C GLU A 30 -0.17 34.17 -0.32
N LYS A 31 -0.72 33.93 -1.53
CA LYS A 31 -0.96 35.01 -2.51
C LYS A 31 -2.29 35.76 -2.35
N THR A 32 -3.27 35.12 -1.71
CA THR A 32 -4.63 35.68 -1.58
C THR A 32 -5.09 35.80 -0.13
N GLY A 33 -4.38 35.19 0.83
CA GLY A 33 -4.66 35.37 2.27
C GLY A 33 -5.94 34.70 2.78
N HIS A 34 -6.52 33.75 2.05
CA HIS A 34 -7.74 33.02 2.44
C HIS A 34 -7.44 31.88 3.43
N SER A 35 -6.85 32.23 4.57
CA SER A 35 -6.42 31.28 5.61
C SER A 35 -7.56 30.41 6.16
N LEU A 36 -8.80 30.92 6.22
CA LEU A 36 -9.97 30.15 6.66
C LEU A 36 -10.32 29.00 5.71
N VAL A 37 -10.22 29.23 4.39
CA VAL A 37 -10.47 28.19 3.39
C VAL A 37 -9.38 27.13 3.47
N VAL A 38 -8.12 27.54 3.64
CA VAL A 38 -7.00 26.63 3.87
C VAL A 38 -7.23 25.80 5.12
N SER A 39 -7.62 26.42 6.25
CA SER A 39 -7.94 25.71 7.49
C SER A 39 -9.05 24.67 7.30
N LYS A 40 -10.11 25.02 6.59
CA LYS A 40 -11.21 24.09 6.28
C LYS A 40 -10.77 22.92 5.40
N ILE A 41 -9.94 23.17 4.38
CA ILE A 41 -9.33 22.13 3.53
C ILE A 41 -8.47 21.19 4.39
N LEU A 42 -7.59 21.74 5.23
CA LEU A 42 -6.75 20.96 6.14
C LEU A 42 -7.59 20.17 7.16
N GLY A 43 -8.75 20.69 7.56
CA GLY A 43 -9.71 20.01 8.42
C GLY A 43 -10.19 18.68 7.85
N TYR A 44 -10.47 18.62 6.54
CA TYR A 44 -10.93 17.41 5.86
C TYR A 44 -9.85 16.33 5.67
N LEU A 45 -8.57 16.70 5.76
CA LEU A 45 -7.47 15.76 5.53
C LEU A 45 -7.25 14.83 6.73
N SER A 46 -6.86 13.58 6.47
CA SER A 46 -6.46 12.65 7.53
C SER A 46 -5.10 13.05 8.14
N CYS A 47 -4.76 12.52 9.32
CA CYS A 47 -3.45 12.80 9.93
C CYS A 47 -2.26 12.31 9.06
N THR A 48 -2.47 11.27 8.26
CA THR A 48 -1.48 10.78 7.28
C THR A 48 -1.33 11.76 6.13
N ASP A 49 -2.45 12.25 5.58
CA ASP A 49 -2.45 13.19 4.46
C ASP A 49 -1.87 14.54 4.88
N LEU A 50 -2.20 15.04 6.07
CA LEU A 50 -1.59 16.25 6.64
C LEU A 50 -0.06 16.16 6.70
N GLN A 51 0.49 14.98 7.06
CA GLN A 51 1.93 14.77 7.02
C GLN A 51 2.48 14.80 5.58
N ASN A 52 1.74 14.26 4.61
CA ASN A 52 2.18 14.26 3.21
C ASN A 52 2.13 15.66 2.62
N VAL A 53 1.04 16.42 2.85
CA VAL A 53 0.89 17.82 2.45
C VAL A 53 2.03 18.68 2.99
N SER A 54 2.43 18.47 4.26
CA SER A 54 3.58 19.19 4.85
C SER A 54 4.95 18.88 4.22
N LYS A 55 5.04 17.88 3.32
CA LYS A 55 6.28 17.48 2.62
C LYS A 55 6.29 17.88 1.14
N VAL A 56 5.18 18.43 0.62
CA VAL A 56 5.06 18.80 -0.80
C VAL A 56 5.95 20.00 -1.13
N SER A 57 5.97 21.03 -0.29
CA SER A 57 6.83 22.21 -0.44
C SER A 57 7.00 22.93 0.90
N LYS A 58 7.98 23.85 0.98
CA LYS A 58 8.18 24.71 2.17
C LYS A 58 6.97 25.60 2.44
N THR A 59 6.32 26.10 1.38
CA THR A 59 5.10 26.92 1.49
C THR A 59 3.94 26.11 2.08
N TRP A 60 3.72 24.89 1.58
CA TRP A 60 2.68 24.01 2.10
C TRP A 60 2.94 23.61 3.55
N GLN A 61 4.21 23.34 3.88
CA GLN A 61 4.62 23.08 5.25
C GLN A 61 4.29 24.25 6.17
N LYS A 62 4.62 25.48 5.76
CA LYS A 62 4.33 26.70 6.55
C LYS A 62 2.83 26.89 6.75
N LEU A 63 2.01 26.70 5.72
CA LEU A 63 0.55 26.80 5.82
C LEU A 63 -0.03 25.71 6.74
N CYS A 64 0.43 24.47 6.63
CA CYS A 64 -0.01 23.37 7.50
C CYS A 64 0.40 23.55 8.97
N LEU A 65 1.61 24.06 9.24
CA LEU A 65 2.11 24.28 10.60
C LEU A 65 1.61 25.60 11.20
N GLY A 66 1.20 26.56 10.37
CA GLY A 66 0.55 27.79 10.80
C GLY A 66 -0.89 27.58 11.28
N ASP A 67 -1.58 26.55 10.77
CA ASP A 67 -2.89 26.16 11.27
C ASP A 67 -2.77 25.37 12.59
N LYS A 68 -3.26 25.95 13.69
CA LYS A 68 -3.13 25.36 15.04
C LYS A 68 -3.76 23.96 15.14
N ALA A 69 -4.92 23.75 14.51
CA ALA A 69 -5.65 22.49 14.59
C ALA A 69 -4.92 21.38 13.81
N ALA A 70 -4.50 21.67 12.57
CA ALA A 70 -3.74 20.75 11.74
C ALA A 70 -2.38 20.44 12.37
N ALA A 71 -1.67 21.44 12.89
CA ALA A 71 -0.39 21.26 13.58
C ALA A 71 -0.51 20.35 14.81
N LEU A 72 -1.54 20.55 15.63
CA LEU A 72 -1.83 19.70 16.79
C LEU A 72 -2.09 18.25 16.36
N ARG A 73 -2.94 18.04 15.35
CA ARG A 73 -3.25 16.69 14.82
C ARG A 73 -2.00 15.98 14.30
N VAL A 74 -1.14 16.69 13.56
CA VAL A 74 0.14 16.15 13.09
C VAL A 74 1.06 15.79 14.23
N LYS A 75 1.16 16.63 15.27
CA LYS A 75 1.98 16.39 16.47
C LYS A 75 1.50 15.16 17.24
N GLN A 76 0.19 15.09 17.52
CA GLN A 76 -0.42 13.94 18.21
C GLN A 76 -0.23 12.65 17.43
N PHE A 77 -0.40 12.69 16.10
CA PHE A 77 -0.18 11.51 15.25
C PHE A 77 1.28 11.05 15.26
N LYS A 78 2.25 11.97 15.21
CA LYS A 78 3.68 11.64 15.37
C LYS A 78 3.97 11.02 16.74
N ALA A 79 3.44 11.61 17.82
CA ALA A 79 3.62 11.10 19.18
C ALA A 79 3.02 9.69 19.33
N LYS A 80 1.80 9.46 18.86
CA LYS A 80 1.14 8.14 18.87
C LYS A 80 1.97 7.10 18.11
N ARG A 81 2.50 7.44 16.94
CA ARG A 81 3.38 6.54 16.18
C ARG A 81 4.70 6.25 16.89
N LYS A 82 5.30 7.25 17.55
CA LYS A 82 6.52 7.09 18.35
C LYS A 82 6.27 6.15 19.54
N MET A 83 5.20 6.37 20.28
CA MET A 83 4.75 5.50 21.38
C MET A 83 4.51 4.06 20.92
N LEU A 84 3.81 3.85 19.80
CA LEU A 84 3.59 2.50 19.26
C LEU A 84 4.90 1.82 18.83
N LYS A 85 5.88 2.60 18.34
CA LYS A 85 7.20 2.09 17.97
C LYS A 85 8.06 1.77 19.19
N GLU A 86 8.01 2.61 20.22
CA GLU A 86 8.73 2.40 21.49
C GLU A 86 8.13 1.24 22.29
N ASN A 87 6.80 1.13 22.32
CA ASN A 87 6.09 0.00 22.95
C ASN A 87 6.00 -1.23 22.05
N GLN A 88 6.61 -1.22 20.86
CA GLN A 88 6.59 -2.35 19.94
C GLN A 88 7.16 -3.61 20.59
N TRP A 89 8.17 -3.48 21.46
CA TRP A 89 8.70 -4.61 22.21
C TRP A 89 7.71 -5.16 23.24
N PHE A 90 6.91 -4.30 23.88
CA PHE A 90 5.94 -4.69 24.91
C PHE A 90 4.77 -5.48 24.28
N TYR A 91 4.25 -5.00 23.15
CA TYR A 91 3.21 -5.72 22.39
C TYR A 91 3.74 -7.05 21.81
N ASN A 92 4.97 -7.06 21.28
CA ASN A 92 5.60 -8.29 20.78
C ASN A 92 5.91 -9.29 21.90
N SER A 93 6.19 -8.82 23.12
CA SER A 93 6.46 -9.66 24.29
C SER A 93 5.17 -10.31 24.80
N MET A 94 4.08 -9.55 24.87
CA MET A 94 2.76 -10.08 25.25
C MET A 94 2.24 -11.12 24.24
N GLN A 95 2.56 -10.94 22.96
CA GLN A 95 2.24 -11.92 21.91
C GLN A 95 3.09 -13.20 21.97
N ARG A 96 4.28 -13.15 22.59
CA ARG A 96 5.16 -14.32 22.84
C ARG A 96 4.79 -15.09 24.11
N CYS A 97 4.01 -14.53 25.02
CA CYS A 97 3.60 -15.20 26.25
C CYS A 97 2.38 -16.13 26.07
N ASN A 98 1.71 -16.11 24.92
CA ASN A 98 0.61 -17.03 24.61
C ASN A 98 1.07 -18.38 24.02
N GLU A 99 2.37 -18.57 23.79
CA GLU A 99 2.95 -19.87 23.46
C GLU A 99 3.56 -20.48 24.71
N SER A 100 2.77 -21.36 25.34
CA SER A 100 3.11 -22.21 26.47
C SER A 100 4.41 -22.99 26.25
N THR A 101 5.54 -22.40 26.63
CA THR A 101 6.79 -23.12 26.88
C THR A 101 7.44 -22.57 28.16
N PRO A 102 7.73 -23.41 29.17
CA PRO A 102 8.28 -22.95 30.43
C PRO A 102 9.80 -22.73 30.28
N LYS A 103 10.23 -21.48 30.06
CA LYS A 103 11.65 -21.13 30.14
C LYS A 103 12.00 -20.70 31.57
N LYS A 104 12.80 -21.54 32.22
CA LYS A 104 13.42 -21.33 33.54
C LYS A 104 14.04 -19.93 33.60
N ARG A 105 13.51 -19.06 34.46
CA ARG A 105 14.11 -17.77 34.80
C ARG A 105 15.38 -18.05 35.62
N LYS A 106 16.55 -17.65 35.11
CA LYS A 106 17.77 -17.57 35.93
C LYS A 106 17.84 -16.18 36.60
N PRO A 107 18.29 -16.07 37.87
CA PRO A 107 18.41 -14.79 38.56
C PRO A 107 19.46 -13.88 37.89
N LEU A 108 19.31 -12.57 38.07
CA LEU A 108 20.03 -11.47 37.41
C LEU A 108 21.55 -11.37 37.71
N ALA A 109 22.19 -12.41 38.23
CA ALA A 109 23.58 -12.35 38.71
C ALA A 109 24.66 -12.69 37.65
N CYS A 110 24.33 -13.15 36.44
CA CYS A 110 25.36 -13.56 35.45
C CYS A 110 25.73 -12.50 34.41
N TRP A 111 25.37 -11.23 34.61
CA TRP A 111 25.57 -10.19 33.59
C TRP A 111 27.02 -9.68 33.43
N ASN A 112 27.97 -10.10 34.27
CA ASN A 112 29.34 -9.56 34.23
C ASN A 112 30.47 -10.53 33.83
N GLU A 113 30.20 -11.79 33.47
CA GLU A 113 31.28 -12.78 33.24
C GLU A 113 31.53 -13.20 31.78
N ASN A 114 31.06 -12.43 30.79
CA ASN A 114 31.42 -12.71 29.39
C ASN A 114 32.21 -11.56 28.74
N TYR A 115 33.39 -11.29 29.30
CA TYR A 115 34.52 -10.68 28.56
C TYR A 115 35.31 -11.73 27.73
N GLY A 116 34.66 -12.82 27.34
CA GLY A 116 35.17 -13.78 26.35
C GLY A 116 34.65 -13.44 24.96
N PHE A 117 35.33 -12.55 24.27
CA PHE A 117 35.04 -12.14 22.89
C PHE A 117 35.25 -13.31 21.91
N THR A 118 34.34 -14.28 21.87
CA THR A 118 34.15 -15.07 20.65
C THR A 118 33.31 -14.21 19.71
N LYS A 119 33.94 -13.74 18.64
CA LYS A 119 33.27 -13.06 17.53
C LYS A 119 32.15 -13.97 17.01
N MET A 120 30.94 -13.86 17.56
CA MET A 120 29.74 -14.14 16.78
C MET A 120 29.82 -13.17 15.61
N LYS A 121 30.15 -13.70 14.43
CA LYS A 121 30.01 -12.97 13.17
C LYS A 121 28.57 -12.48 13.13
N GLN A 122 28.34 -11.22 13.50
CA GLN A 122 27.14 -10.52 13.12
C GLN A 122 27.16 -10.57 11.60
N THR A 123 26.33 -11.44 11.03
CA THR A 123 26.04 -11.35 9.61
C THR A 123 25.51 -9.93 9.41
N PRO A 124 26.09 -9.14 8.49
CA PRO A 124 25.58 -7.82 8.20
C PRO A 124 24.09 -7.99 7.90
N GLY A 125 23.24 -7.36 8.71
CA GLY A 125 21.80 -7.38 8.49
C GLY A 125 21.56 -6.84 7.09
N SER A 126 21.29 -7.74 6.15
CA SER A 126 21.04 -7.35 4.76
C SER A 126 19.90 -6.34 4.77
N PRO A 127 19.95 -5.30 3.90
CA PRO A 127 18.89 -4.31 3.82
C PRO A 127 17.54 -5.04 3.69
N PRO A 128 16.46 -4.50 4.31
CA PRO A 128 15.18 -5.19 4.38
C PRO A 128 14.80 -5.66 2.99
N VAL A 129 14.69 -6.99 2.83
CA VAL A 129 14.39 -7.63 1.54
C VAL A 129 13.24 -6.90 0.87
N SER A 130 13.44 -6.54 -0.40
CA SER A 130 12.43 -5.81 -1.18
C SER A 130 11.08 -6.52 -1.11
N PRO A 131 9.93 -5.82 -1.20
CA PRO A 131 8.62 -6.46 -1.19
C PRO A 131 8.52 -7.61 -2.21
N ARG A 132 9.18 -7.46 -3.37
CA ARG A 132 9.33 -8.49 -4.40
C ARG A 132 10.08 -9.72 -3.89
N GLN A 133 11.26 -9.53 -3.27
CA GLN A 133 12.05 -10.62 -2.73
C GLN A 133 11.33 -11.32 -1.57
N ARG A 134 10.62 -10.57 -0.73
CA ARG A 134 9.79 -11.14 0.34
C ARG A 134 8.67 -12.02 -0.21
N LYS A 135 7.98 -11.55 -1.25
CA LYS A 135 6.95 -12.33 -1.96
C LYS A 135 7.57 -13.59 -2.56
N PHE A 136 8.67 -13.45 -3.30
CA PHE A 136 9.41 -14.59 -3.87
C PHE A 136 9.81 -15.63 -2.83
N ASN A 137 10.41 -15.21 -1.71
CA ASN A 137 10.79 -16.09 -0.62
C ASN A 137 9.57 -16.81 -0.01
N LYS A 138 8.39 -16.19 0.03
CA LYS A 138 7.15 -16.86 0.48
C LYS A 138 6.73 -17.96 -0.51
N TYR A 139 6.77 -17.69 -1.81
CA TYR A 139 6.48 -18.72 -2.82
C TYR A 139 7.46 -19.89 -2.75
N LEU A 140 8.76 -19.61 -2.58
CA LEU A 140 9.76 -20.66 -2.39
C LEU A 140 9.48 -21.50 -1.14
N LYS A 141 9.24 -20.86 0.01
CA LYS A 141 8.98 -21.56 1.27
C LYS A 141 7.75 -22.46 1.20
N GLU A 142 6.68 -21.99 0.58
CA GLU A 142 5.48 -22.83 0.40
C GLU A 142 5.71 -23.89 -0.67
N GLY A 143 6.44 -23.57 -1.75
CA GLY A 143 6.83 -24.49 -2.81
C GLY A 143 7.56 -25.72 -2.30
N MET A 144 8.49 -25.53 -1.36
CA MET A 144 9.26 -26.60 -0.72
C MET A 144 8.41 -27.56 0.12
N LYS A 145 7.18 -27.18 0.51
CA LYS A 145 6.28 -28.02 1.30
C LYS A 145 5.34 -28.87 0.44
N LEU A 146 5.24 -28.59 -0.87
CA LEU A 146 4.36 -29.37 -1.76
C LEU A 146 5.00 -30.69 -2.16
N SER A 147 4.14 -31.68 -2.40
CA SER A 147 4.52 -32.92 -3.05
C SER A 147 4.91 -32.68 -4.51
N LYS A 148 5.50 -33.68 -5.18
CA LYS A 148 6.00 -33.59 -6.56
C LYS A 148 4.96 -33.13 -7.59
N THR A 149 3.67 -33.30 -7.30
CA THR A 149 2.54 -32.95 -8.19
C THR A 149 1.80 -31.68 -7.77
N GLY A 150 2.09 -31.15 -6.58
CA GLY A 150 1.42 -29.98 -6.06
C GLY A 150 1.87 -28.70 -6.77
N LYS A 151 0.93 -27.78 -7.02
CA LYS A 151 1.21 -26.47 -7.62
C LYS A 151 0.70 -25.32 -6.76
N LEU A 152 1.35 -24.16 -6.90
CA LEU A 152 0.96 -22.92 -6.23
C LEU A 152 0.38 -21.94 -7.22
N THR A 153 -0.66 -21.24 -6.81
CA THR A 153 -1.29 -20.16 -7.56
C THR A 153 -1.35 -18.86 -6.72
N PRO A 154 -1.32 -17.66 -7.31
CA PRO A 154 -1.55 -16.43 -6.57
C PRO A 154 -2.98 -16.33 -6.01
N CYS A 155 -3.10 -15.93 -4.75
CA CYS A 155 -4.39 -15.61 -4.16
C CYS A 155 -5.00 -14.35 -4.83
N PRO A 156 -6.29 -14.35 -5.22
CA PRO A 156 -6.93 -13.17 -5.80
C PRO A 156 -7.09 -11.99 -4.81
N ARG A 157 -7.09 -12.24 -3.49
CA ARG A 157 -7.21 -11.16 -2.48
C ARG A 157 -5.86 -10.51 -2.12
N CYS A 158 -4.83 -11.33 -1.92
CA CYS A 158 -3.56 -10.85 -1.34
C CYS A 158 -2.34 -11.14 -2.23
N THR A 159 -2.51 -11.87 -3.35
CA THR A 159 -1.47 -12.26 -4.31
C THR A 159 -0.34 -13.11 -3.72
N LEU A 160 -0.54 -13.68 -2.53
CA LEU A 160 0.39 -14.59 -1.86
C LEU A 160 0.12 -16.04 -2.31
N PRO A 161 1.07 -16.97 -2.09
CA PRO A 161 0.90 -18.35 -2.52
C PRO A 161 -0.36 -18.99 -1.94
N SER A 162 -1.06 -19.73 -2.79
CA SER A 162 -2.23 -20.54 -2.46
C SER A 162 -1.99 -21.95 -3.00
N ASN A 163 -2.30 -22.95 -2.18
CA ASN A 163 -2.27 -24.35 -2.59
C ASN A 163 -3.41 -24.61 -3.57
N VAL A 164 -3.14 -25.41 -4.60
CA VAL A 164 -4.13 -25.82 -5.59
C VAL A 164 -4.55 -27.25 -5.34
N ASN A 165 -5.85 -27.44 -5.16
CA ASN A 165 -6.49 -28.75 -5.19
C ASN A 165 -7.07 -28.96 -6.59
N ASP A 166 -6.47 -29.86 -7.37
CA ASP A 166 -6.90 -30.14 -8.74
C ASP A 166 -8.23 -30.90 -8.79
N ASP A 167 -8.50 -31.77 -7.82
CA ASP A 167 -9.74 -32.55 -7.73
C ASP A 167 -10.98 -31.66 -7.58
N GLU A 168 -10.85 -30.57 -6.84
CA GLU A 168 -11.93 -29.60 -6.58
C GLU A 168 -11.86 -28.38 -7.51
N MET A 169 -10.83 -28.30 -8.36
CA MET A 169 -10.48 -27.09 -9.12
C MET A 169 -10.50 -25.82 -8.23
N SER A 170 -9.97 -25.96 -7.01
CA SER A 170 -10.05 -24.97 -5.94
C SER A 170 -8.67 -24.56 -5.44
N GLY A 171 -8.56 -23.32 -4.98
CA GLY A 171 -7.33 -22.74 -4.44
C GLY A 171 -7.54 -22.29 -3.00
N HIS A 172 -6.62 -22.64 -2.10
CA HIS A 172 -6.66 -22.22 -0.70
C HIS A 172 -5.41 -21.40 -0.33
N CYS A 173 -5.60 -20.17 0.14
CA CYS A 173 -4.47 -19.31 0.51
C CYS A 173 -3.72 -19.87 1.73
N THR A 174 -2.39 -19.99 1.66
CA THR A 174 -1.57 -20.57 2.74
C THR A 174 -1.38 -19.62 3.93
N GLN A 175 -1.81 -18.37 3.80
CA GLN A 175 -1.56 -17.35 4.82
C GLN A 175 -2.72 -17.32 5.82
N SER A 176 -2.41 -17.51 7.10
CA SER A 176 -3.40 -17.56 8.20
C SER A 176 -4.30 -16.33 8.30
N PHE A 177 -3.84 -15.15 7.88
CA PHE A 177 -4.64 -13.92 7.91
C PHE A 177 -5.60 -13.80 6.72
N CYS A 178 -5.41 -14.57 5.65
CA CYS A 178 -6.22 -14.50 4.43
C CYS A 178 -7.13 -15.72 4.34
N SER A 179 -6.55 -16.93 4.42
CA SER A 179 -7.21 -18.24 4.37
C SER A 179 -8.37 -18.32 3.37
N PHE A 180 -8.25 -17.60 2.24
CA PHE A 180 -9.32 -17.51 1.27
C PHE A 180 -9.36 -18.79 0.44
N HIS A 181 -10.53 -19.40 0.38
CA HIS A 181 -10.85 -20.51 -0.50
C HIS A 181 -11.59 -19.98 -1.74
N PHE A 182 -11.03 -20.25 -2.92
CA PHE A 182 -11.52 -19.70 -4.17
C PHE A 182 -11.54 -20.75 -5.28
N CYS A 183 -12.36 -20.50 -6.31
CA CYS A 183 -12.41 -21.32 -7.51
C CYS A 183 -11.29 -20.91 -8.47
N LEU A 184 -10.56 -21.87 -9.05
CA LEU A 184 -9.45 -21.57 -9.98
C LEU A 184 -9.93 -21.04 -11.34
N GLN A 185 -11.20 -21.27 -11.69
CA GLN A 185 -11.80 -20.81 -12.95
C GLN A 185 -12.17 -19.32 -12.90
N CYS A 186 -12.98 -18.93 -11.92
CA CYS A 186 -13.48 -17.54 -11.80
C CYS A 186 -12.70 -16.68 -10.80
N GLN A 187 -11.81 -17.27 -9.99
CA GLN A 187 -11.08 -16.62 -8.91
C GLN A 187 -11.97 -15.95 -7.84
N CYS A 188 -13.27 -16.28 -7.82
CA CYS A 188 -14.22 -15.87 -6.79
C CYS A 188 -14.25 -16.89 -5.63
N ALA A 189 -15.07 -16.63 -4.61
CA ALA A 189 -15.29 -17.57 -3.51
C ALA A 189 -15.67 -18.96 -4.03
N TYR A 190 -15.15 -20.00 -3.37
CA TYR A 190 -15.37 -21.38 -3.78
C TYR A 190 -16.86 -21.75 -3.83
N HIS A 191 -17.21 -22.59 -4.79
CA HIS A 191 -18.57 -23.06 -5.02
C HIS A 191 -18.70 -24.44 -4.36
N HIS A 192 -19.47 -24.55 -3.27
CA HIS A 192 -19.65 -25.80 -2.53
C HIS A 192 -20.52 -26.79 -3.33
N GLY A 193 -19.91 -27.57 -4.22
CA GLY A 193 -20.59 -28.60 -5.00
C GLY A 193 -21.46 -28.09 -6.16
N THR A 194 -21.40 -26.79 -6.48
CA THR A 194 -22.05 -26.23 -7.67
C THR A 194 -21.02 -25.93 -8.76
N ALA A 195 -21.34 -26.28 -10.00
CA ALA A 195 -20.46 -26.01 -11.13
C ALA A 195 -20.23 -24.49 -11.31
N CYS A 196 -18.99 -24.11 -11.60
CA CYS A 196 -18.64 -22.71 -11.82
C CYS A 196 -19.39 -22.15 -13.04
N LYS A 197 -20.20 -21.11 -12.86
CA LYS A 197 -20.98 -20.49 -13.96
C LYS A 197 -20.08 -19.91 -15.07
N TYR A 198 -18.86 -19.49 -14.73
CA TYR A 198 -17.86 -19.03 -15.70
C TYR A 198 -17.21 -20.17 -16.51
N PHE A 199 -17.35 -21.42 -16.09
CA PHE A 199 -16.88 -22.58 -16.85
C PHE A 199 -17.86 -22.99 -17.96
N ILE A 200 -19.13 -22.58 -17.87
CA ILE A 200 -20.18 -22.92 -18.85
C ILE A 200 -20.17 -21.96 -20.07
N THR A 201 -19.27 -20.98 -20.13
CA THR A 201 -19.13 -20.09 -21.31
C THR A 201 -18.22 -20.63 -22.43
N SER A 202 -17.89 -21.93 -22.41
CA SER A 202 -17.40 -22.65 -23.59
C SER A 202 -18.56 -23.05 -24.52
N SER A 203 -19.47 -22.12 -24.81
CA SER A 203 -20.43 -22.20 -25.90
C SER A 203 -20.75 -20.78 -26.38
N PRO A 204 -20.80 -20.53 -27.70
CA PRO A 204 -20.60 -19.22 -28.29
C PRO A 204 -21.88 -18.38 -28.22
N SER A 205 -22.15 -17.76 -27.08
CA SER A 205 -23.16 -16.70 -26.99
C SER A 205 -22.51 -15.33 -26.90
N SER A 206 -21.82 -14.93 -27.96
CA SER A 206 -21.77 -13.51 -28.33
C SER A 206 -21.61 -13.39 -29.84
N SER A 207 -22.67 -12.85 -30.45
CA SER A 207 -22.77 -12.25 -31.78
C SER A 207 -21.44 -12.04 -32.57
N PRO A 208 -21.39 -12.33 -33.88
CA PRO A 208 -20.15 -12.38 -34.68
C PRO A 208 -19.40 -11.05 -34.93
N SER A 209 -19.75 -9.92 -34.31
CA SER A 209 -19.42 -8.60 -34.85
C SER A 209 -18.19 -7.88 -34.27
N LYS A 210 -17.44 -8.47 -33.32
CA LYS A 210 -16.28 -7.78 -32.70
C LYS A 210 -14.93 -8.49 -32.74
N ALA A 211 -14.85 -9.78 -33.10
CA ALA A 211 -13.56 -10.48 -33.17
C ALA A 211 -12.68 -10.08 -34.38
N ALA A 212 -13.22 -9.28 -35.32
CA ALA A 212 -12.54 -8.98 -36.59
C ALA A 212 -11.66 -7.70 -36.60
N ARG A 213 -11.21 -7.15 -35.47
CA ARG A 213 -10.61 -5.79 -35.51
C ARG A 213 -9.11 -5.63 -35.29
N TYR A 214 -8.31 -6.66 -35.05
CA TYR A 214 -6.86 -6.49 -35.06
C TYR A 214 -6.13 -7.70 -35.64
N LYS A 215 -6.10 -7.78 -36.97
CA LYS A 215 -5.09 -8.58 -37.65
C LYS A 215 -3.70 -8.00 -37.35
N VAL A 216 -2.78 -8.87 -36.96
CA VAL A 216 -1.35 -8.56 -36.82
C VAL A 216 -0.87 -7.97 -38.15
N GLY A 217 -0.20 -6.81 -38.09
CA GLY A 217 0.16 -6.04 -39.28
C GLY A 217 -0.90 -5.05 -39.76
N SER A 218 -2.01 -4.84 -39.06
CA SER A 218 -2.93 -3.74 -39.39
C SER A 218 -2.26 -2.36 -39.28
N ARG A 219 -2.79 -1.37 -40.02
CA ARG A 219 -2.26 0.02 -40.00
C ARG A 219 -2.27 0.64 -38.59
N GLN A 220 -3.22 0.25 -37.74
CA GLN A 220 -3.27 0.65 -36.33
C GLN A 220 -2.20 -0.07 -35.48
N SER A 221 -2.01 -1.38 -35.64
CA SER A 221 -0.93 -2.14 -34.98
C SER A 221 0.45 -1.57 -35.31
N ARG A 222 0.72 -1.27 -36.59
CA ARG A 222 1.99 -0.67 -37.04
C ARG A 222 2.22 0.75 -36.51
N ARG A 223 1.16 1.55 -36.36
CA ARG A 223 1.25 2.90 -35.76
C ARG A 223 1.57 2.85 -34.26
N ALA A 224 1.08 1.84 -33.53
CA ALA A 224 1.37 1.68 -32.11
C ALA A 224 2.83 1.26 -31.88
N LEU A 225 3.38 0.36 -32.72
CA LEU A 225 4.78 -0.06 -32.62
C LEU A 225 5.79 1.04 -32.96
N ARG A 226 5.43 1.99 -33.84
CA ARG A 226 6.29 3.15 -34.15
C ARG A 226 6.40 4.20 -33.03
N ARG A 227 5.67 4.03 -31.93
CA ARG A 227 5.66 4.93 -30.77
C ARG A 227 6.46 4.38 -29.58
N LEU A 228 7.03 3.18 -29.71
CA LEU A 228 8.03 2.60 -28.82
C LEU A 228 9.42 2.91 -29.37
#